data_AF-A0A3N4GTE2-F1
#
_entry.id   AF-A0A3N4GTE2-F1
#
_cell.length_a   1.000
_cell.length_b   1.000
_cell.length_c   1.000
_cell.angle_alpha   90.00
_cell.angle_beta   90.00
_cell.angle_gamma   90.00
#
_symmetry.space_group_name_H-M   'P 1'
#
loop_
_entity.id
_entity.type
_entity.pdbx_description
1 polymer ?
#
loop_
_entity_poly.entity_id
_entity_poly.type
_entity_poly.pdbx_seq_one_letter_code
_entity_poly.pdbx_strand_id
1 'polypeptide(L)'
;MTPAPEVDLDFPREWYEFTDPADPEHIINADLTWLCSRWTCVFGTPACQGIVDGRGTDGCCTHGAYLSDKDDRRRLAKGVAMLTADDWQFHKKGSGKDALGPRGYLVEDELDDEPALKTRQHKGACIFLNRPDFEKGPGCALHAMALRRGLEPLTVKPDVCWQLPVRREQDWVERPDGTQILKTTITEYDRRGWGEGGHDLTWYCSGSPDAHVGASQVWQSYEPELVELIGRPAYEALADACRRRNGLGLIAIHPATRAATSRRDTDIKYELLDADAAG
;
A
#
# COMPACT_ATOMS: atom_id res chain seq x y z
N MET A 1 -14.47 9.21 -15.78
CA MET A 1 -14.94 10.06 -14.67
C MET A 1 -13.91 11.16 -14.48
N THR A 2 -14.32 12.41 -14.25
CA THR A 2 -13.37 13.45 -13.80
C THR A 2 -13.16 13.23 -12.30
N PRO A 3 -11.92 12.94 -11.84
CA PRO A 3 -11.68 12.68 -10.43
C PRO A 3 -11.95 13.93 -9.59
N ALA A 4 -12.40 13.73 -8.37
CA ALA A 4 -12.36 14.77 -7.36
C ALA A 4 -10.90 15.22 -7.14
N PRO A 5 -10.65 16.53 -6.95
CA PRO A 5 -9.31 17.01 -6.67
C PRO A 5 -8.79 16.40 -5.36
N GLU A 6 -7.49 16.13 -5.32
CA GLU A 6 -6.82 15.78 -4.07
C GLU A 6 -6.96 16.90 -3.05
N VAL A 7 -7.02 16.52 -1.78
CA VAL A 7 -7.04 17.49 -0.69
C VAL A 7 -5.64 18.04 -0.42
N ASP A 8 -5.58 19.25 0.16
CA ASP A 8 -4.32 19.85 0.60
C ASP A 8 -3.58 18.90 1.56
N LEU A 9 -2.24 18.99 1.60
CA LEU A 9 -1.40 18.11 2.43
C LEU A 9 -1.26 18.57 3.89
N ASP A 10 -1.55 19.85 4.16
CA ASP A 10 -1.31 20.53 5.45
C ASP A 10 -2.60 20.74 6.25
N PHE A 11 -3.37 19.66 6.44
CA PHE A 11 -4.52 19.67 7.34
C PHE A 11 -4.14 19.24 8.77
N PRO A 12 -4.95 19.60 9.79
CA PRO A 12 -4.74 19.14 11.15
C PRO A 12 -4.71 17.61 11.24
N ARG A 13 -3.76 17.08 12.00
CA ARG A 13 -3.60 15.65 12.30
C ARG A 13 -3.84 15.39 13.77
N GLU A 14 -4.39 14.24 14.10
CA GLU A 14 -4.55 13.75 15.46
C GLU A 14 -3.61 12.57 15.68
N TRP A 15 -2.60 12.76 16.52
CA TRP A 15 -1.58 11.75 16.82
C TRP A 15 -1.85 11.07 18.15
N TYR A 16 -1.66 9.76 18.18
CA TYR A 16 -1.74 8.95 19.40
C TYR A 16 -0.44 8.19 19.61
N GLU A 17 0.24 8.50 20.71
CA GLU A 17 1.51 7.88 21.08
C GLU A 17 1.32 6.98 22.30
N PHE A 18 1.87 5.77 22.25
CA PHE A 18 1.83 4.81 23.34
C PHE A 18 3.04 3.86 23.29
N THR A 19 3.41 3.31 24.43
CA THR A 19 4.45 2.26 24.53
C THR A 19 3.90 0.94 24.00
N ASP A 20 4.71 0.23 23.21
CA ASP A 20 4.38 -1.12 22.74
C ASP A 20 4.15 -2.06 23.94
N PRO A 21 2.96 -2.69 24.06
CA PRO A 21 2.70 -3.63 25.14
C PRO A 21 3.65 -4.83 25.18
N ALA A 22 4.29 -5.18 24.07
CA ALA A 22 5.25 -6.28 23.97
C ALA A 22 6.69 -5.85 24.25
N ASP A 23 7.00 -4.56 24.17
CA ASP A 23 8.36 -4.03 24.29
C ASP A 23 8.36 -2.63 24.94
N PRO A 24 8.79 -2.50 26.22
CA PRO A 24 8.84 -1.21 26.90
C PRO A 24 9.86 -0.21 26.32
N GLU A 25 10.79 -0.68 25.48
CA GLU A 25 11.80 0.16 24.80
C GLU A 25 11.35 0.57 23.38
N HIS A 26 10.08 0.31 23.04
CA HIS A 26 9.47 0.66 21.76
C HIS A 26 8.24 1.55 21.96
N ILE A 27 8.16 2.65 21.21
CA ILE A 27 7.02 3.57 21.18
C ILE A 27 6.38 3.53 19.80
N ILE A 28 5.05 3.45 19.77
CA ILE A 28 4.23 3.62 18.57
C ILE A 28 3.62 5.02 18.58
N ASN A 29 3.82 5.77 17.51
CA ASN A 29 3.16 7.04 17.24
C ASN A 29 2.28 6.92 15.99
N ALA A 30 0.97 6.98 16.16
CA ALA A 30 0.01 6.65 15.11
C ALA A 30 -0.85 7.85 14.71
N ASP A 31 -1.00 8.10 13.41
CA ASP A 31 -1.90 9.09 12.85
C ASP A 31 -3.35 8.58 12.86
N LEU A 32 -4.14 9.01 13.84
CA LEU A 32 -5.56 8.65 13.94
C LEU A 32 -6.41 9.31 12.85
N THR A 33 -5.96 10.43 12.27
CA THR A 33 -6.65 11.07 11.13
C THR A 33 -6.64 10.15 9.92
N TRP A 34 -5.50 9.54 9.64
CA TRP A 34 -5.33 8.54 8.59
C TRP A 34 -6.02 7.22 8.94
N LEU A 35 -5.73 6.65 10.11
CA LEU A 35 -6.20 5.32 10.49
C LEU A 35 -7.72 5.25 10.64
N CYS A 36 -8.37 6.32 11.11
CA CYS A 36 -9.83 6.42 11.16
C CYS A 36 -10.45 6.97 9.87
N SER A 37 -9.65 7.19 8.81
CA SER A 37 -10.17 7.55 7.50
C SER A 37 -10.92 6.38 6.86
N ARG A 38 -11.66 6.68 5.79
CA ARG A 38 -12.36 5.68 4.96
C ARG A 38 -11.60 5.40 3.66
N TRP A 39 -10.28 5.60 3.64
CA TRP A 39 -9.48 5.24 2.48
C TRP A 39 -9.60 3.74 2.19
N THR A 40 -9.72 3.39 0.91
CA THR A 40 -9.66 2.02 0.41
C THR A 40 -8.95 2.02 -0.94
N CYS A 41 -8.26 0.93 -1.29
CA CYS A 41 -7.68 0.80 -2.62
C CYS A 41 -8.81 0.85 -3.66
N VAL A 42 -8.65 1.62 -4.72
CA VAL A 42 -9.65 1.73 -5.81
C VAL A 42 -9.11 1.25 -7.15
N PHE A 43 -8.00 0.51 -7.14
CA PHE A 43 -7.37 -0.03 -8.35
C PHE A 43 -8.41 -0.80 -9.20
N GLY A 44 -8.32 -0.62 -10.52
CA GLY A 44 -9.19 -1.31 -11.48
C GLY A 44 -10.61 -0.74 -11.57
N THR A 45 -10.94 0.28 -10.78
CA THR A 45 -12.18 1.04 -10.92
C THR A 45 -11.93 2.37 -11.64
N PRO A 46 -12.98 3.03 -12.17
CA PRO A 46 -12.86 4.35 -12.77
C PRO A 46 -12.33 5.45 -11.83
N ALA A 47 -12.26 5.20 -10.52
CA ALA A 47 -11.71 6.14 -9.54
C ALA A 47 -10.17 6.13 -9.49
N CYS A 48 -9.51 5.02 -9.89
CA CYS A 48 -8.05 4.98 -9.95
C CYS A 48 -7.56 5.68 -11.22
N GLN A 49 -6.91 6.83 -11.07
CA GLN A 49 -6.42 7.63 -12.21
C GLN A 49 -4.98 7.32 -12.61
N GLY A 50 -4.31 6.40 -11.90
CA GLY A 50 -2.88 6.16 -12.04
C GLY A 50 -2.02 7.34 -11.62
N ILE A 51 -0.72 7.11 -11.44
CA ILE A 51 0.22 8.14 -11.00
C ILE A 51 0.91 8.90 -12.14
N VAL A 52 0.80 8.40 -13.38
CA VAL A 52 1.39 8.99 -14.59
C VAL A 52 0.28 9.28 -15.60
N ASP A 53 0.31 10.48 -16.17
CA ASP A 53 -0.64 10.93 -17.20
C ASP A 53 -0.76 9.93 -18.36
N GLY A 54 -1.98 9.71 -18.83
CA GLY A 54 -2.30 8.73 -19.87
C GLY A 54 -2.11 7.25 -19.48
N ARG A 55 -1.72 6.93 -18.24
CA ARG A 55 -1.49 5.56 -17.75
C ARG A 55 -2.39 5.16 -16.58
N GLY A 56 -3.64 5.62 -16.59
CA GLY A 56 -4.55 5.43 -15.46
C GLY A 56 -4.80 3.99 -15.04
N THR A 57 -4.74 3.06 -16.00
CA THR A 57 -4.91 1.62 -15.76
C THR A 57 -3.75 0.97 -15.00
N ASP A 58 -2.63 1.67 -14.84
CA ASP A 58 -1.44 1.13 -14.18
C ASP A 58 -1.41 1.40 -12.67
N GLY A 59 -2.23 2.34 -12.17
CA GLY A 59 -2.28 2.65 -10.75
C GLY A 59 -0.92 3.03 -10.17
N CYS A 60 -0.62 2.53 -8.96
CA CYS A 60 0.70 2.67 -8.33
C CYS A 60 1.77 1.72 -8.89
N CYS A 61 1.42 0.81 -9.82
CA CYS A 61 2.34 -0.18 -10.37
C CYS A 61 3.22 0.35 -11.52
N THR A 62 3.07 1.62 -11.90
CA THR A 62 3.75 2.22 -13.06
C THR A 62 5.26 2.07 -13.01
N HIS A 63 5.90 2.39 -11.89
CA HIS A 63 7.37 2.43 -11.82
C HIS A 63 8.03 1.08 -11.52
N GLY A 64 7.26 0.02 -11.29
CA GLY A 64 7.79 -1.15 -10.58
C GLY A 64 7.92 -0.86 -9.08
N ALA A 65 8.68 -1.69 -8.38
CA ALA A 65 8.82 -1.63 -6.93
C ALA A 65 10.22 -2.07 -6.55
N TYR A 66 10.94 -1.20 -5.83
CA TYR A 66 12.22 -1.55 -5.23
C TYR A 66 11.99 -2.54 -4.09
N LEU A 67 12.97 -3.42 -3.90
CA LEU A 67 12.99 -4.37 -2.80
C LEU A 67 13.78 -3.77 -1.64
N SER A 68 13.20 -3.83 -0.45
CA SER A 68 13.80 -3.26 0.77
C SER A 68 15.02 -4.05 1.23
N ASP A 69 14.92 -5.38 1.25
CA ASP A 69 15.97 -6.24 1.77
C ASP A 69 15.92 -7.69 1.21
N LYS A 70 16.71 -8.57 1.82
CA LYS A 70 16.77 -9.99 1.45
C LYS A 70 15.48 -10.73 1.79
N ASP A 71 14.73 -10.28 2.78
CA ASP A 71 13.52 -10.94 3.28
C ASP A 71 12.37 -10.62 2.33
N ASP A 72 12.27 -9.37 1.89
CA ASP A 72 11.37 -8.92 0.82
C ASP A 72 11.63 -9.69 -0.48
N ARG A 73 12.90 -9.81 -0.89
CA ARG A 73 13.27 -10.63 -2.05
C ARG A 73 12.84 -12.09 -1.91
N ARG A 74 13.01 -12.70 -0.73
CA ARG A 74 12.59 -14.08 -0.48
C ARG A 74 11.06 -14.21 -0.51
N ARG A 75 10.34 -13.25 0.05
CA ARG A 75 8.87 -13.20 0.03
C ARG A 75 8.35 -13.13 -1.39
N LEU A 76 8.86 -12.19 -2.19
CA LEU A 76 8.51 -12.07 -3.59
C LEU A 76 8.82 -13.36 -4.36
N ALA A 77 10.00 -13.97 -4.18
CA ALA A 77 10.34 -15.21 -4.86
C ALA A 77 9.37 -16.35 -4.55
N LYS A 78 8.92 -16.48 -3.29
CA LYS A 78 7.87 -17.45 -2.90
C LYS A 78 6.54 -17.13 -3.58
N GLY A 79 6.16 -15.85 -3.62
CA GLY A 79 4.98 -15.36 -4.35
C GLY A 79 5.01 -15.74 -5.83
N VAL A 80 6.13 -15.47 -6.51
CA VAL A 80 6.31 -15.78 -7.93
C VAL A 80 6.26 -17.28 -8.21
N ALA A 81 6.82 -18.11 -7.33
CA ALA A 81 6.78 -19.57 -7.48
C ALA A 81 5.35 -20.15 -7.44
N MET A 82 4.39 -19.39 -6.90
CA MET A 82 2.97 -19.78 -6.88
C MET A 82 2.19 -19.28 -8.10
N LEU A 83 2.75 -18.38 -8.91
CA LEU A 83 2.07 -17.86 -10.10
C LEU A 83 2.04 -18.88 -11.23
N THR A 84 0.93 -18.88 -11.95
CA THR A 84 0.73 -19.63 -13.19
C THR A 84 0.37 -18.70 -14.34
N ALA A 85 0.24 -19.25 -15.56
CA ALA A 85 -0.23 -18.47 -16.72
C ALA A 85 -1.68 -17.99 -16.58
N ASP A 86 -2.49 -18.61 -15.71
CA ASP A 86 -3.85 -18.16 -15.39
C ASP A 86 -3.89 -17.02 -14.37
N ASP A 87 -2.74 -16.68 -13.79
CA ASP A 87 -2.62 -15.62 -12.78
C ASP A 87 -1.95 -14.38 -13.36
N TRP A 88 -1.07 -14.58 -14.35
CA TRP A 88 -0.08 -13.61 -14.76
C TRP A 88 0.03 -13.54 -16.29
N GLN A 89 -0.48 -12.45 -16.88
CA GLN A 89 -0.49 -12.18 -18.32
C GLN A 89 0.90 -12.35 -18.95
N PHE A 90 1.95 -11.92 -18.24
CA PHE A 90 3.33 -11.96 -18.70
C PHE A 90 4.14 -13.13 -18.13
N HIS A 91 3.48 -14.20 -17.67
CA HIS A 91 4.15 -15.38 -17.09
C HIS A 91 5.31 -15.88 -17.95
N LYS A 92 5.08 -16.12 -19.25
CA LYS A 92 6.14 -16.59 -20.19
C LYS A 92 7.34 -15.63 -20.32
N LYS A 93 7.17 -14.36 -19.94
CA LYS A 93 8.21 -13.33 -20.02
C LYS A 93 8.90 -13.08 -18.68
N GLY A 94 8.28 -13.38 -17.54
CA GLY A 94 8.84 -13.13 -16.22
C GLY A 94 9.14 -14.37 -15.36
N SER A 95 8.71 -15.57 -15.76
CA SER A 95 8.89 -16.81 -14.98
C SER A 95 10.19 -17.56 -15.31
N GLY A 96 11.23 -16.87 -15.76
CA GLY A 96 12.53 -17.47 -16.04
C GLY A 96 13.18 -18.04 -14.78
N LYS A 97 14.06 -19.05 -14.94
CA LYS A 97 14.79 -19.66 -13.81
C LYS A 97 15.66 -18.66 -13.05
N ASP A 98 16.22 -17.70 -13.78
CA ASP A 98 16.99 -16.59 -13.23
C ASP A 98 16.08 -15.35 -13.16
N ALA A 99 15.91 -14.82 -11.95
CA ALA A 99 15.07 -13.65 -11.69
C ALA A 99 15.62 -12.36 -12.32
N LEU A 100 16.92 -12.28 -12.59
CA LEU A 100 17.59 -11.16 -13.27
C LEU A 100 17.85 -11.44 -14.77
N GLY A 101 17.56 -12.66 -15.22
CA GLY A 101 17.83 -13.07 -16.60
C GLY A 101 16.87 -12.43 -17.63
N PRO A 102 17.02 -12.73 -18.93
CA PRO A 102 16.20 -12.16 -20.00
C PRO A 102 14.69 -12.40 -19.84
N ARG A 103 14.31 -13.48 -19.14
CA ARG A 103 12.92 -13.81 -18.78
C ARG A 103 12.64 -13.68 -17.28
N GLY A 104 13.45 -12.94 -16.55
CA GLY A 104 13.31 -12.68 -15.12
C GLY A 104 12.26 -11.63 -14.79
N TYR A 105 12.01 -11.39 -13.51
CA TYR A 105 11.05 -10.41 -13.02
C TYR A 105 11.70 -9.28 -12.22
N LEU A 106 13.02 -9.31 -12.06
CA LEU A 106 13.83 -8.28 -11.41
C LEU A 106 14.79 -7.63 -12.42
N VAL A 107 15.21 -6.42 -12.08
CA VAL A 107 16.34 -5.70 -12.66
C VAL A 107 17.18 -5.10 -11.53
N GLU A 108 18.45 -4.87 -11.81
CA GLU A 108 19.29 -3.98 -11.01
C GLU A 108 19.01 -2.54 -11.46
N ASP A 109 18.91 -1.65 -10.48
CA ASP A 109 18.66 -0.22 -10.65
C ASP A 109 19.41 0.50 -9.52
N GLU A 110 19.31 1.83 -9.47
CA GLU A 110 19.88 2.63 -8.38
C GLU A 110 18.74 3.24 -7.54
N LEU A 111 18.96 3.32 -6.23
CA LEU A 111 18.11 4.02 -5.27
C LEU A 111 19.03 4.74 -4.28
N ASP A 112 18.87 6.05 -4.13
CA ASP A 112 19.74 6.90 -3.30
C ASP A 112 21.24 6.71 -3.60
N ASP A 113 21.58 6.65 -4.89
CA ASP A 113 22.93 6.42 -5.42
C ASP A 113 23.56 5.05 -5.00
N GLU A 114 22.74 4.12 -4.49
CA GLU A 114 23.16 2.76 -4.14
C GLU A 114 22.50 1.69 -5.04
N PRO A 115 23.20 0.57 -5.33
CA PRO A 115 22.62 -0.54 -6.08
C PRO A 115 21.41 -1.15 -5.37
N ALA A 116 20.28 -1.19 -6.07
CA ALA A 116 19.03 -1.73 -5.55
C ALA A 116 18.40 -2.71 -6.55
N LEU A 117 17.61 -3.65 -6.01
CA LEU A 117 16.80 -4.55 -6.83
C LEU A 117 15.40 -3.97 -7.00
N LYS A 118 14.87 -4.06 -8.21
CA LYS A 118 13.55 -3.54 -8.55
C LYS A 118 12.78 -4.54 -9.40
N THR A 119 11.47 -4.60 -9.21
CA THR A 119 10.61 -5.36 -10.13
C THR A 119 10.69 -4.77 -11.53
N ARG A 120 10.92 -5.63 -12.51
CA ARG A 120 11.14 -5.23 -13.90
C ARG A 120 9.89 -4.57 -14.46
N GLN A 121 10.05 -3.47 -15.19
CA GLN A 121 8.98 -2.94 -16.02
C GLN A 121 8.89 -3.70 -17.36
N HIS A 122 7.68 -4.05 -17.77
CA HIS A 122 7.39 -4.62 -19.08
C HIS A 122 6.25 -3.84 -19.73
N LYS A 123 6.49 -3.30 -20.94
CA LYS A 123 5.55 -2.42 -21.65
C LYS A 123 5.08 -1.23 -20.79
N GLY A 124 6.03 -0.56 -20.14
CA GLY A 124 5.82 0.70 -19.43
C GLY A 124 5.24 0.62 -18.02
N ALA A 125 4.99 -0.57 -17.47
CA ALA A 125 4.58 -0.74 -16.07
C ALA A 125 5.18 -2.01 -15.46
N CYS A 126 5.02 -2.21 -14.15
CA CYS A 126 5.47 -3.43 -13.45
C CYS A 126 5.07 -4.71 -14.20
N ILE A 127 5.98 -5.67 -14.31
CA ILE A 127 5.74 -6.94 -15.00
C ILE A 127 4.62 -7.76 -14.37
N PHE A 128 4.32 -7.58 -13.09
CA PHE A 128 3.23 -8.28 -12.39
C PHE A 128 1.86 -7.65 -12.61
N LEU A 129 1.78 -6.48 -13.25
CA LEU A 129 0.49 -5.86 -13.56
C LEU A 129 -0.15 -6.57 -14.77
N ASN A 130 -1.26 -7.26 -14.55
CA ASN A 130 -2.14 -7.69 -15.63
C ASN A 130 -2.89 -6.46 -16.16
N ARG A 131 -2.91 -6.33 -17.48
CA ARG A 131 -3.58 -5.22 -18.17
C ARG A 131 -5.08 -5.50 -18.34
N PRO A 132 -5.90 -4.47 -18.64
CA PRO A 132 -7.35 -4.63 -18.83
C PRO A 132 -7.75 -5.64 -19.91
N ASP A 133 -6.88 -5.89 -20.90
CA ASP A 133 -7.11 -6.86 -21.97
C ASP A 133 -6.80 -8.32 -21.57
N PHE A 134 -6.37 -8.57 -20.33
CA PHE A 134 -6.12 -9.94 -19.86
C PHE A 134 -7.43 -10.64 -19.50
N GLU A 135 -7.67 -11.80 -20.12
CA GLU A 135 -8.90 -12.60 -19.94
C GLU A 135 -9.20 -12.98 -18.48
N LYS A 136 -8.18 -12.99 -17.61
CA LYS A 136 -8.33 -13.33 -16.18
C LYS A 136 -8.46 -12.10 -15.27
N GLY A 137 -8.65 -10.91 -15.87
CA GLY A 137 -8.87 -9.65 -15.17
C GLY A 137 -7.60 -8.81 -14.95
N PRO A 138 -7.75 -7.48 -14.82
CA PRO A 138 -6.64 -6.56 -14.57
C PRO A 138 -6.13 -6.63 -13.12
N GLY A 139 -4.93 -6.11 -12.91
CA GLY A 139 -4.36 -5.88 -11.58
C GLY A 139 -3.13 -6.72 -11.26
N CYS A 140 -2.67 -6.62 -10.03
CA CYS A 140 -1.43 -7.30 -9.62
C CYS A 140 -1.65 -8.81 -9.59
N ALA A 141 -0.89 -9.55 -10.41
CA ALA A 141 -0.94 -11.00 -10.48
C ALA A 141 -0.69 -11.68 -9.12
N LEU A 142 0.23 -11.13 -8.31
CA LEU A 142 0.51 -11.63 -6.96
C LEU A 142 -0.69 -11.46 -6.04
N HIS A 143 -1.40 -10.33 -6.16
CA HIS A 143 -2.58 -10.03 -5.36
C HIS A 143 -3.75 -10.95 -5.72
N ALA A 144 -4.09 -11.06 -7.01
CA ALA A 144 -5.15 -11.95 -7.48
C ALA A 144 -4.86 -13.42 -7.11
N MET A 145 -3.59 -13.83 -7.21
CA MET A 145 -3.15 -15.16 -6.77
C MET A 145 -3.30 -15.38 -5.27
N ALA A 146 -2.94 -14.39 -4.44
CA ALA A 146 -3.12 -14.47 -3.00
C ALA A 146 -4.59 -14.71 -2.65
N LEU A 147 -5.50 -13.88 -3.19
CA LEU A 147 -6.93 -13.99 -2.91
C LEU A 147 -7.52 -15.35 -3.32
N ARG A 148 -7.21 -15.84 -4.53
CA ARG A 148 -7.68 -17.17 -4.98
C ARG A 148 -7.17 -18.31 -4.10
N ARG A 149 -5.99 -18.17 -3.51
CA ARG A 149 -5.40 -19.15 -2.59
C ARG A 149 -5.79 -18.95 -1.13
N GLY A 150 -6.60 -17.94 -0.81
CA GLY A 150 -6.95 -17.59 0.57
C GLY A 150 -5.76 -17.11 1.40
N LEU A 151 -4.78 -16.45 0.75
CA LEU A 151 -3.61 -15.87 1.39
C LEU A 151 -3.78 -14.36 1.53
N GLU A 152 -3.21 -13.79 2.59
CA GLU A 152 -3.10 -12.34 2.72
C GLU A 152 -2.12 -11.79 1.66
N PRO A 153 -2.51 -10.78 0.86
CA PRO A 153 -1.66 -10.24 -0.22
C PRO A 153 -0.27 -9.79 0.23
N LEU A 154 -0.13 -9.24 1.46
CA LEU A 154 1.16 -8.82 2.02
C LEU A 154 2.18 -9.96 2.10
N THR A 155 1.72 -11.21 2.23
CA THR A 155 2.60 -12.38 2.39
C THR A 155 3.33 -12.79 1.11
N VAL A 156 2.94 -12.23 -0.04
CA VAL A 156 3.49 -12.59 -1.36
C VAL A 156 3.92 -11.38 -2.19
N LYS A 157 3.63 -10.16 -1.73
CA LYS A 157 3.94 -8.91 -2.43
C LYS A 157 5.25 -8.28 -1.93
N PRO A 158 5.91 -7.47 -2.78
CA PRO A 158 7.01 -6.62 -2.33
C PRO A 158 6.58 -5.65 -1.22
N ASP A 159 7.50 -5.28 -0.33
CA ASP A 159 7.24 -4.38 0.81
C ASP A 159 6.52 -3.11 0.43
N VAL A 160 7.09 -2.37 -0.52
CA VAL A 160 6.51 -1.12 -1.01
C VAL A 160 5.08 -1.32 -1.52
N CYS A 161 4.79 -2.47 -2.15
CA CYS A 161 3.48 -2.70 -2.76
C CYS A 161 2.36 -3.03 -1.77
N TRP A 162 2.66 -3.67 -0.64
CA TRP A 162 1.64 -4.01 0.35
C TRP A 162 1.53 -2.96 1.46
N GLN A 163 2.62 -2.25 1.75
CA GLN A 163 2.59 -1.16 2.73
C GLN A 163 1.74 0.00 2.22
N LEU A 164 1.81 0.34 0.93
CA LEU A 164 1.07 1.48 0.40
C LEU A 164 -0.46 1.37 0.65
N PRO A 165 -1.11 2.46 1.07
CA PRO A 165 -0.58 3.78 1.40
C PRO A 165 -0.40 3.99 2.92
N VAL A 166 -0.11 2.95 3.70
CA VAL A 166 0.42 3.09 5.06
C VAL A 166 1.93 3.32 4.97
N ARG A 167 2.41 4.36 5.64
CA ARG A 167 3.83 4.67 5.80
C ARG A 167 4.28 4.30 7.19
N ARG A 168 5.40 3.58 7.28
CA ARG A 168 6.11 3.32 8.53
C ARG A 168 7.46 4.03 8.49
N GLU A 169 7.71 4.84 9.51
CA GLU A 169 9.02 5.40 9.80
C GLU A 169 9.53 4.83 11.12
N GLN A 170 10.84 4.68 11.26
CA GLN A 170 11.46 4.18 12.48
C GLN A 170 12.69 5.01 12.81
N ASP A 171 12.70 5.57 14.02
CA ASP A 171 13.76 6.44 14.50
C ASP A 171 14.19 6.01 15.91
N TRP A 172 15.48 6.15 16.21
CA TRP A 172 15.97 6.04 17.59
C TRP A 172 15.87 7.40 18.28
N VAL A 173 15.18 7.45 19.41
CA VAL A 173 15.01 8.66 20.23
C VAL A 173 15.79 8.50 21.51
N GLU A 174 16.76 9.40 21.73
CA GLU A 174 17.49 9.50 22.99
C GLU A 174 16.66 10.27 24.02
N ARG A 175 16.40 9.65 25.17
CA ARG A 175 15.75 10.31 26.32
C ARG A 175 16.76 11.15 27.10
N PRO A 176 16.29 12.10 27.95
CA PRO A 176 17.18 12.93 28.77
C PRO A 176 18.10 12.14 29.74
N ASP A 177 17.77 10.88 30.04
CA ASP A 177 18.59 9.99 30.86
C ASP A 177 19.61 9.16 30.05
N GLY A 178 19.69 9.38 28.73
CA GLY A 178 20.56 8.67 27.80
C GLY A 178 19.97 7.36 27.25
N THR A 179 18.79 6.93 27.71
CA THR A 179 18.12 5.73 27.19
C THR A 179 17.72 5.90 25.72
N GLN A 180 18.05 4.93 24.88
CA GLN A 180 17.60 4.89 23.48
C GLN A 180 16.28 4.14 23.39
N ILE A 181 15.29 4.74 22.71
CA ILE A 181 13.97 4.16 22.49
C ILE A 181 13.71 4.10 21.00
N LEU A 182 13.29 2.94 20.50
CA LEU A 182 12.82 2.85 19.13
C LEU A 182 11.44 3.52 19.04
N LYS A 183 11.27 4.46 18.13
CA LYS A 183 9.99 5.08 17.83
C LYS A 183 9.56 4.68 16.43
N THR A 184 8.45 3.96 16.34
CA THR A 184 7.79 3.65 15.07
C THR A 184 6.62 4.61 14.85
N THR A 185 6.64 5.34 13.73
CA THR A 185 5.54 6.20 13.31
C THR A 185 4.72 5.53 12.22
N ILE A 186 3.40 5.41 12.42
CA ILE A 186 2.44 4.88 11.43
C ILE A 186 1.58 6.03 10.93
N THR A 187 1.67 6.32 9.64
CA THR A 187 1.00 7.48 9.03
C THR A 187 0.55 7.20 7.59
N GLU A 188 -0.09 8.17 6.97
CA GLU A 188 -0.43 8.18 5.56
C GLU A 188 0.86 8.27 4.71
N TYR A 189 0.98 7.40 3.72
CA TYR A 189 1.96 7.54 2.66
C TYR A 189 1.41 8.49 1.60
N ASP A 190 1.44 9.79 1.87
CA ASP A 190 1.03 10.82 0.92
C ASP A 190 2.13 11.13 -0.12
N ARG A 191 1.92 12.15 -0.97
CA ARG A 191 2.87 12.56 -2.01
C ARG A 191 4.29 12.80 -1.49
N ARG A 192 4.45 13.32 -0.26
CA ARG A 192 5.76 13.58 0.35
C ARG A 192 6.54 12.29 0.62
N GLY A 193 5.83 11.17 0.82
CA GLY A 193 6.44 9.86 1.00
C GLY A 193 7.26 9.41 -0.22
N TRP A 194 6.96 9.94 -1.41
CA TRP A 194 7.67 9.66 -2.66
C TRP A 194 8.94 10.51 -2.86
N GLY A 195 9.32 11.33 -1.87
CA GLY A 195 10.39 12.32 -2.02
C GLY A 195 10.05 13.34 -3.11
N GLU A 196 11.08 13.83 -3.82
CA GLU A 196 10.90 14.80 -4.90
C GLU A 196 10.00 14.28 -6.04
N GLY A 197 10.00 12.97 -6.28
CA GLY A 197 9.13 12.33 -7.29
C GLY A 197 7.63 12.46 -6.99
N GLY A 198 7.25 12.81 -5.75
CA GLY A 198 5.88 13.12 -5.37
C GLY A 198 5.27 14.32 -6.11
N HIS A 199 6.11 15.27 -6.55
CA HIS A 199 5.70 16.43 -7.32
C HIS A 199 5.30 16.09 -8.75
N ASP A 200 5.83 14.99 -9.30
CA ASP A 200 5.58 14.55 -10.66
C ASP A 200 4.35 13.64 -10.79
N LEU A 201 3.76 13.19 -9.67
CA LEU A 201 2.57 12.35 -9.69
C LEU A 201 1.39 13.16 -10.23
N THR A 202 0.76 12.69 -11.31
CA THR A 202 -0.42 13.36 -11.88
C THR A 202 -1.63 13.26 -10.96
N TRP A 203 -1.72 12.17 -10.20
CA TRP A 203 -2.77 11.90 -9.23
C TRP A 203 -2.26 10.93 -8.17
N TYR A 204 -2.73 11.05 -6.94
CA TYR A 204 -2.41 10.12 -5.88
C TYR A 204 -3.59 9.78 -4.96
N CYS A 205 -3.79 8.49 -4.72
CA CYS A 205 -5.04 7.98 -4.16
C CYS A 205 -5.28 8.36 -2.70
N SER A 206 -4.24 8.56 -1.87
CA SER A 206 -4.42 8.84 -0.44
C SER A 206 -5.03 10.23 -0.19
N GLY A 207 -4.80 11.19 -1.09
CA GLY A 207 -5.40 12.52 -1.03
C GLY A 207 -6.76 12.63 -1.71
N SER A 208 -7.19 11.60 -2.46
CA SER A 208 -8.37 11.68 -3.32
C SER A 208 -9.66 11.31 -2.59
N PRO A 209 -10.69 12.18 -2.52
CA PRO A 209 -12.01 11.84 -1.96
C PRO A 209 -12.63 10.58 -2.61
N ASP A 210 -12.33 10.31 -3.88
CA ASP A 210 -12.86 9.15 -4.60
C ASP A 210 -12.30 7.81 -4.10
N ALA A 211 -11.17 7.83 -3.39
CA ALA A 211 -10.61 6.66 -2.71
C ALA A 211 -11.06 6.55 -1.24
N HIS A 212 -11.69 7.59 -0.68
CA HIS A 212 -12.13 7.62 0.72
C HIS A 212 -13.58 7.12 0.89
N VAL A 213 -13.88 6.03 0.21
CA VAL A 213 -15.21 5.43 0.09
C VAL A 213 -15.29 4.03 0.71
N GLY A 214 -14.26 3.59 1.44
CA GLY A 214 -14.15 2.25 2.02
C GLY A 214 -15.31 1.86 2.93
N ALA A 215 -15.63 0.57 2.89
CA ALA A 215 -16.66 -0.03 3.74
C ALA A 215 -16.23 -0.05 5.21
N SER A 216 -14.93 -0.23 5.43
CA SER A 216 -14.27 -0.20 6.74
C SER A 216 -13.36 1.02 6.85
N GLN A 217 -12.94 1.36 8.07
CA GLN A 217 -11.83 2.32 8.25
C GLN A 217 -10.49 1.64 8.02
N VAL A 218 -9.45 2.42 7.72
CA VAL A 218 -8.11 1.90 7.44
C VAL A 218 -7.60 0.99 8.54
N TRP A 219 -7.76 1.36 9.83
CA TRP A 219 -7.32 0.52 10.94
C TRP A 219 -7.95 -0.88 10.94
N GLN A 220 -9.11 -1.07 10.32
CA GLN A 220 -9.81 -2.36 10.21
C GLN A 220 -9.38 -3.12 8.95
N SER A 221 -9.46 -2.46 7.79
CA SER A 221 -9.19 -3.12 6.49
C SER A 221 -7.71 -3.44 6.28
N TYR A 222 -6.83 -2.74 6.99
CA TYR A 222 -5.38 -2.94 6.98
C TYR A 222 -4.88 -3.64 8.26
N GLU A 223 -5.74 -4.34 9.00
CA GLU A 223 -5.31 -5.12 10.17
C GLU A 223 -4.09 -6.03 9.87
N PRO A 224 -4.08 -6.86 8.81
CA PRO A 224 -2.94 -7.74 8.54
C PRO A 224 -1.63 -6.97 8.34
N GLU A 225 -1.66 -5.86 7.60
CA GLU A 225 -0.51 -5.01 7.33
C GLU A 225 -0.03 -4.29 8.58
N LEU A 226 -0.93 -3.74 9.38
CA LEU A 226 -0.57 -3.08 10.64
C LEU A 226 0.06 -4.08 11.61
N VAL A 227 -0.43 -5.32 11.65
CA VAL A 227 0.15 -6.36 12.50
C VAL A 227 1.54 -6.77 12.01
N GLU A 228 1.76 -6.87 10.70
CA GLU A 228 3.09 -7.11 10.15
C GLU A 228 4.05 -5.95 10.49
N LEU A 229 3.54 -4.71 10.52
CA LEU A 229 4.36 -3.52 10.74
C LEU A 229 4.74 -3.27 12.20
N ILE A 230 3.83 -3.49 13.15
CA ILE A 230 4.01 -3.14 14.57
C ILE A 230 3.78 -4.31 15.54
N GLY A 231 3.44 -5.50 15.03
CA GLY A 231 3.14 -6.67 15.86
C GLY A 231 1.70 -6.68 16.38
N ARG A 232 1.24 -7.89 16.74
CA ARG A 232 -0.12 -8.15 17.21
C ARG A 232 -0.48 -7.33 18.47
N PRO A 233 0.35 -7.31 19.55
CA PRO A 233 -0.03 -6.62 20.78
C PRO A 233 -0.17 -5.10 20.59
N ALA A 234 0.74 -4.49 19.82
CA ALA A 234 0.66 -3.06 19.53
C ALA A 234 -0.54 -2.72 18.63
N TYR A 235 -0.84 -3.55 17.62
CA TYR A 235 -2.04 -3.38 16.80
C TYR A 235 -3.33 -3.44 17.64
N GLU A 236 -3.45 -4.39 18.57
CA GLU A 236 -4.64 -4.51 19.41
C GLU A 236 -4.87 -3.25 20.27
N ALA A 237 -3.80 -2.72 20.87
CA ALA A 237 -3.85 -1.47 21.61
C ALA A 237 -4.21 -0.26 20.72
N LEU A 238 -3.66 -0.19 19.51
CA LEU A 238 -3.99 0.84 18.52
C LEU A 238 -5.45 0.75 18.05
N ALA A 239 -5.95 -0.47 17.81
CA ALA A 239 -7.32 -0.74 17.40
C ALA A 239 -8.31 -0.37 18.52
N ASP A 240 -7.98 -0.65 19.78
CA ASP A 240 -8.73 -0.19 20.96
C ASP A 240 -8.84 1.34 20.99
N ALA A 241 -7.72 2.02 20.77
CA ALA A 241 -7.68 3.49 20.70
C ALA A 241 -8.56 4.03 19.56
N CYS A 242 -8.46 3.46 18.36
CA CYS A 242 -9.29 3.83 17.21
C CYS A 242 -10.78 3.60 17.47
N ARG A 243 -11.17 2.46 18.07
CA ARG A 243 -12.56 2.17 18.45
C ARG A 243 -13.10 3.19 19.44
N ARG A 244 -12.36 3.46 20.51
CA ARG A 244 -12.72 4.46 21.51
C ARG A 244 -12.84 5.85 20.87
N ARG A 245 -11.89 6.19 19.99
CA ARG A 245 -11.84 7.48 19.31
C ARG A 245 -13.08 7.73 18.46
N ASN A 246 -13.53 6.72 17.70
CA ASN A 246 -14.75 6.80 16.91
C ASN A 246 -16.00 7.01 17.78
N GLY A 247 -16.06 6.40 18.96
CA GLY A 247 -17.16 6.60 19.92
C GLY A 247 -17.26 8.02 20.49
N LEU A 248 -16.17 8.79 20.47
CA LEU A 248 -16.11 10.16 20.99
C LEU A 248 -16.30 11.25 19.91
N GLY A 249 -16.25 10.88 18.62
CA GLY A 249 -16.39 11.79 17.48
C GLY A 249 -15.08 12.46 17.05
N LEU A 250 -14.66 12.23 15.81
CA LEU A 250 -13.37 12.68 15.24
C LEU A 250 -13.24 14.22 15.20
N ILE A 251 -12.08 14.75 15.61
CA ILE A 251 -11.75 16.19 15.58
C ILE A 251 -11.03 16.49 14.26
N ALA A 252 -9.91 15.81 14.03
CA ALA A 252 -9.17 15.87 12.78
C ALA A 252 -9.70 14.80 11.81
N ILE A 253 -10.87 15.02 11.22
CA ILE A 253 -11.38 14.13 10.15
C ILE A 253 -10.54 14.36 8.90
N HIS A 254 -10.00 13.28 8.32
CA HIS A 254 -9.27 13.35 7.07
C HIS A 254 -10.09 14.08 6.00
N PRO A 255 -9.58 15.16 5.38
CA PRO A 255 -10.38 15.99 4.48
C PRO A 255 -10.99 15.21 3.32
N ALA A 256 -10.26 14.24 2.74
CA ALA A 256 -10.80 13.39 1.68
C ALA A 256 -11.97 12.51 2.16
N THR A 257 -11.93 12.00 3.41
CA THR A 257 -13.06 11.28 4.01
C THR A 257 -14.29 12.16 4.21
N ARG A 258 -14.07 13.43 4.57
CA ARG A 258 -15.13 14.43 4.74
C ARG A 258 -15.74 14.86 3.40
N ALA A 259 -14.92 14.93 2.35
CA ALA A 259 -15.34 15.32 1.01
C ALA A 259 -15.99 14.18 0.21
N ALA A 260 -15.66 12.92 0.53
CA ALA A 260 -16.22 11.75 -0.13
C ALA A 260 -17.75 11.71 -0.03
N THR A 261 -18.43 11.53 -1.17
CA THR A 261 -19.89 11.59 -1.30
C THR A 261 -20.57 10.22 -1.33
N SER A 262 -19.78 9.15 -1.38
CA SER A 262 -20.28 7.77 -1.47
C SER A 262 -19.56 6.83 -0.49
N ARG A 263 -20.12 5.64 -0.32
CA ARG A 263 -19.56 4.55 0.48
C ARG A 263 -19.76 3.25 -0.27
N ARG A 264 -18.79 2.35 -0.18
CA ARG A 264 -18.86 0.98 -0.68
C ARG A 264 -19.40 0.06 0.39
N ASP A 265 -20.00 -1.04 -0.06
CA ASP A 265 -20.42 -2.14 0.81
C ASP A 265 -19.25 -3.07 1.17
N THR A 266 -18.22 -3.13 0.31
CA THR A 266 -17.03 -3.97 0.47
C THR A 266 -15.74 -3.23 0.11
N ASP A 267 -14.62 -3.67 0.68
CA ASP A 267 -13.28 -3.16 0.39
C ASP A 267 -12.63 -3.93 -0.78
N ILE A 268 -12.28 -3.22 -1.85
CA ILE A 268 -11.76 -3.78 -3.13
C ILE A 268 -10.51 -4.63 -2.96
N LYS A 269 -9.72 -4.37 -1.91
CA LYS A 269 -8.53 -5.15 -1.56
C LYS A 269 -8.82 -6.66 -1.51
N TYR A 270 -10.04 -7.07 -1.19
CA TYR A 270 -10.43 -8.48 -1.09
C TYR A 270 -11.36 -8.94 -2.23
N GLU A 271 -11.55 -8.12 -3.26
CA GLU A 271 -12.35 -8.43 -4.44
C GLU A 271 -11.44 -8.95 -5.57
N LEU A 272 -11.85 -10.05 -6.22
CA LEU A 272 -11.26 -10.44 -7.50
C LEU A 272 -11.90 -9.60 -8.59
N LEU A 273 -11.07 -8.87 -9.34
CA LEU A 273 -11.52 -8.09 -10.49
C LEU A 273 -11.60 -9.00 -11.71
N ASP A 274 -12.82 -9.25 -12.19
CA ASP A 274 -13.04 -9.95 -13.45
C ASP A 274 -12.97 -8.96 -14.64
N ALA A 275 -12.67 -9.47 -15.84
CA ALA A 275 -12.53 -8.64 -17.04
C ALA A 275 -13.81 -7.83 -17.36
N ASP A 276 -14.98 -8.34 -16.99
CA ASP A 276 -16.28 -7.69 -17.23
C ASP A 276 -16.62 -6.59 -16.19
N ALA A 277 -15.89 -6.51 -15.07
CA ALA A 277 -16.14 -5.52 -14.01
C ALA A 277 -15.40 -4.18 -14.22
N ALA A 278 -14.48 -4.12 -15.20
CA ALA A 278 -13.63 -2.95 -15.48
C ALA A 278 -14.18 -2.04 -16.60
N GLY A 279 -15.42 -2.26 -17.04
CA GLY A 279 -16.09 -1.51 -18.12
C GLY A 279 -16.86 -0.28 -17.63
#